data_AF-A0A3S4IZE1-F1
#
_entry.id   AF-A0A3S4IZE1-F1
#
_cell.length_a   1.000
_cell.length_b   1.000
_cell.length_c   1.000
_cell.angle_alpha   90.00
_cell.angle_beta   90.00
_cell.angle_gamma   90.00
#
_symmetry.space_group_name_H-M   'P 1'
#
loop_
_entity.id
_entity.type
_entity.pdbx_description
1 polymer ?
#
loop_
_entity_poly.entity_id
_entity_poly.type
_entity_poly.pdbx_seq_one_letter_code
_entity_poly.pdbx_strand_id
1 'polypeptide(L)' 'MKIAHFALWTQQLDVQARFWVDFFAASINEKYLSQTNPGFALLFRYYRR' A
#
# COMPACT_ATOMS: atom_id res chain seq x y z
N MET A 1 -7.58 17.77 10.29
CA MET A 1 -6.55 16.74 10.53
C MET A 1 -6.00 16.24 9.21
N LYS A 2 -4.67 16.08 9.06
CA LYS A 2 -4.03 15.49 7.88
C LYS A 2 -3.53 14.10 8.25
N ILE A 3 -4.18 13.06 7.73
CA ILE A 3 -3.68 11.69 7.84
C ILE A 3 -2.58 11.54 6.79
N ALA A 4 -1.34 11.34 7.25
CA ALA A 4 -0.19 11.25 6.36
C ALA A 4 0.01 9.81 5.84
N HIS A 5 -0.18 8.80 6.70
CA HIS A 5 0.05 7.39 6.40
C HIS A 5 -0.91 6.51 7.20
N PHE A 6 -1.27 5.34 6.66
CA PHE A 6 -1.98 4.27 7.37
C PHE A 6 -1.48 2.93 6.83
N ALA A 7 -1.40 1.93 7.71
CA ALA A 7 -1.00 0.57 7.35
C ALA A 7 -2.22 -0.35 7.46
N LEU A 8 -2.41 -1.23 6.47
CA LEU A 8 -3.52 -2.17 6.44
C LEU A 8 -2.98 -3.59 6.26
N TRP A 9 -3.49 -4.52 7.06
CA TRP A 9 -3.24 -5.94 6.84
C TRP A 9 -4.25 -6.48 5.83
N THR A 10 -3.75 -7.07 4.74
CA THR A 10 -4.61 -7.67 3.72
C THR A 10 -3.93 -8.89 3.12
N GLN A 11 -4.71 -9.92 2.80
CA GLN A 11 -4.23 -11.07 2.03
C GLN A 11 -4.18 -10.77 0.53
N GLN A 12 -4.86 -9.72 0.08
CA GLN A 12 -5.01 -9.36 -1.34
C GLN A 12 -4.35 -8.01 -1.62
N LEU A 13 -3.02 -7.97 -1.54
CA LEU A 13 -2.25 -6.73 -1.68
C LEU A 13 -2.49 -6.02 -3.01
N ASP A 14 -2.56 -6.79 -4.11
CA ASP A 14 -2.74 -6.25 -5.46
C ASP A 14 -4.14 -5.65 -5.68
N VAL A 15 -5.17 -6.25 -5.07
CA VAL A 15 -6.55 -5.72 -5.13
C VAL A 15 -6.64 -4.42 -4.33
N GLN A 16 -6.03 -4.40 -3.14
CA GLN A 16 -5.98 -3.20 -2.30
C GLN A 16 -5.23 -2.08 -3.03
N ALA A 17 -4.08 -2.39 -3.63
CA ALA A 17 -3.29 -1.44 -4.42
C ALA A 17 -4.13 -0.78 -5.52
N ARG A 18 -4.82 -1.59 -6.34
CA ARG A 18 -5.68 -1.08 -7.43
C ARG A 18 -6.81 -0.20 -6.91
N PHE A 19 -7.58 -0.68 -5.92
CA PHE A 19 -8.67 0.10 -5.32
C PHE A 19 -8.22 1.51 -4.99
N TRP A 20 -7.04 1.60 -4.39
CA TRP A 20 -6.58 2.87 -3.93
C TRP A 20 -5.93 3.77 -5.00
N VAL A 21 -5.44 3.21 -6.11
CA VAL A 21 -5.03 3.98 -7.31
C VAL A 21 -6.28 4.51 -8.00
N ASP A 22 -7.26 3.64 -8.21
CA ASP A 22 -8.45 3.94 -9.00
C ASP A 22 -9.39 4.90 -8.27
N PHE A 23 -9.59 4.69 -6.97
CA PHE A 23 -10.56 5.48 -6.19
C PHE A 23 -9.99 6.81 -5.68
N PHE A 24 -8.70 6.84 -5.34
CA PHE A 24 -8.07 8.02 -4.71
C PHE A 24 -6.97 8.67 -5.57
N ALA A 25 -6.76 8.21 -6.81
CA ALA A 25 -5.69 8.68 -7.70
C ALA A 25 -4.30 8.69 -7.03
N ALA A 26 -4.06 7.75 -6.12
CA ALA A 26 -2.89 7.80 -5.24
C ALA A 26 -1.72 6.99 -5.80
N SER A 27 -0.50 7.49 -5.61
CA SER A 27 0.72 6.81 -6.01
C SER A 27 1.12 5.68 -5.06
N ILE A 28 1.62 4.60 -5.64
CA ILE A 28 2.07 3.40 -4.95
C ILE A 28 3.58 3.23 -5.18
N ASN A 29 4.34 2.97 -4.12
CA ASN A 29 5.76 2.63 -4.23
C ASN A 29 5.98 1.16 -4.59
N GLU A 30 7.22 0.83 -4.96
CA GLU A 30 7.64 -0.56 -5.19
C GLU A 30 7.29 -1.47 -4.02
N LYS A 31 6.84 -2.68 -4.35
CA LYS A 31 6.42 -3.71 -3.40
C LYS A 31 7.64 -4.15 -2.59
N TYR A 32 7.62 -3.89 -1.28
CA TYR A 32 8.62 -4.43 -0.39
C TYR A 32 8.25 -5.87 -0.06
N LEU A 33 9.11 -6.81 -0.44
CA LEU A 33 8.99 -8.21 -0.05
C LEU A 33 9.91 -8.44 1.14
N SER A 34 9.36 -8.92 2.26
CA SER A 34 10.18 -9.28 3.41
C SER A 34 11.08 -10.45 3.06
N GLN A 35 12.38 -10.28 3.27
CA GLN A 35 13.37 -11.35 3.09
C GLN A 35 13.35 -12.38 4.23
N THR A 36 12.84 -12.01 5.42
CA THR A 36 12.86 -12.85 6.62
C THR A 36 11.54 -13.56 6.90
N ASN A 37 10.42 -13.09 6.33
CA ASN A 37 9.12 -13.74 6.43
C ASN A 37 8.54 -13.99 5.02
N PRO A 38 8.76 -15.18 4.46
CA PRO A 38 8.22 -15.54 3.15
C PRO A 38 6.69 -15.37 3.12
N GLY A 39 6.19 -14.50 2.26
CA GLY A 39 4.76 -14.18 2.14
C GLY A 39 4.33 -12.85 2.77
N PHE A 40 5.22 -12.16 3.50
CA PHE A 40 4.94 -10.81 3.99
C PHE A 40 5.38 -9.76 2.97
N ALA A 41 4.40 -9.01 2.45
CA ALA A 41 4.64 -7.93 1.49
C ALA A 41 4.04 -6.63 2.02
N LEU A 42 4.84 -5.57 2.03
CA LEU A 42 4.42 -4.22 2.41
C LEU A 42 4.35 -3.34 1.17
N LEU A 43 3.31 -2.52 1.12
CA LEU A 43 3.13 -1.50 0.09
C LEU A 43 3.06 -0.14 0.77
N PHE A 44 3.96 0.78 0.43
CA PHE A 44 3.97 2.12 1.00
C PHE A 44 3.27 3.10 0.07
N ARG A 45 2.50 4.03 0.66
CA ARG A 45 1.62 4.95 -0.06
C ARG A 45 1.95 6.38 0.33
N TYR A 46 2.03 7.25 -0.67
CA TYR A 46 2.12 8.69 -0.50
C TYR A 46 0.84 9.34 -1.07
N TYR A 47 0.11 10.08 -0.22
CA TYR A 47 -0.97 10.95 -0.67
C TYR A 47 -0.43 12.38 -0.74
N ARG A 48 -0.12 12.86 -1.95
CA ARG A 48 0.30 14.25 -2.15
C ARG A 48 -0.93 15.07 -2.52
N ARG A 49 -1.40 15.89 -1.57
CA ARG A 49 -2.48 16.86 -1.78
C ARG A 49 -1.92 18.17 -2.29
#